data_AF-A0AAD5ZXZ6-F1
#
_entry.id   AF-A0AAD5ZXZ6-F1
#
_cell.length_a   1.000
_cell.length_b   1.000
_cell.length_c   1.000
_cell.angle_alpha   90.00
_cell.angle_beta   90.00
_cell.angle_gamma   90.00
#
_symmetry.space_group_name_H-M   'P 1'
#
loop_
_entity.id
_entity.type
_entity.pdbx_description
1 polymer ?
#
loop_
_entity_poly.entity_id
_entity_poly.type
_entity_poly.pdbx_seq_one_letter_code
_entity_poly.pdbx_strand_id
1 'polypeptide(L)' 'MASKTIDSYRNGAEISTGNAECKKNSVELLKELGLPMGLFPLENIEEFGYNKNAGFIWFVQKKKIEHTFKKIKQVV' A
#
# COMPACT_ATOMS: atom_id res chain seq x y z
N MET A 1 17.08 -0.21 -4.07
CA MET A 1 17.17 0.98 -3.19
C MET A 1 16.00 1.05 -2.19
N ALA A 2 14.75 0.86 -2.62
CA ALA A 2 13.57 0.88 -1.71
C ALA A 2 13.63 -0.12 -0.53
N SER A 3 14.22 -1.30 -0.72
CA SER A 3 14.30 -2.33 0.34
C SER A 3 15.10 -1.89 1.58
N LYS A 4 16.16 -1.06 1.43
CA LYS A 4 16.93 -0.56 2.59
C LYS A 4 16.15 0.45 3.43
N THR A 5 15.32 1.25 2.77
CA THR A 5 14.46 2.24 3.42
C THR A 5 13.35 1.54 4.21
N ILE A 6 12.70 0.54 3.61
CA ILE A 6 11.67 -0.26 4.27
C ILE A 6 12.20 -0.93 5.54
N ASP A 7 13.39 -1.52 5.49
CA ASP A 7 14.00 -2.21 6.65
C ASP A 7 14.17 -1.29 7.86
N SER A 8 14.54 -0.03 7.64
CA SER A 8 14.70 0.96 8.70
C SER A 8 13.36 1.35 9.36
N TYR A 9 12.26 1.30 8.61
CA TYR A 9 10.91 1.63 9.09
C TYR A 9 10.11 0.41 9.56
N ARG A 10 10.62 -0.83 9.40
CA ARG A 10 9.98 -2.03 9.96
C ARG A 10 9.92 -2.01 11.48
N ASN A 11 10.90 -1.39 12.13
CA ASN A 11 10.95 -1.33 13.59
C ASN A 11 9.80 -0.45 14.12
N GLY A 12 8.81 -1.09 14.77
CA GLY A 12 7.60 -0.42 15.27
C GLY A 12 6.50 -0.19 14.25
N ALA A 13 6.58 -0.82 13.07
CA ALA A 13 5.49 -0.78 12.09
C ALA A 13 4.49 -1.91 12.29
N GLU A 14 3.24 -1.62 11.95
CA GLU A 14 2.20 -2.63 11.80
C GLU A 14 2.36 -3.25 10.41
N ILE A 15 2.82 -4.52 10.37
CA ILE A 15 3.02 -5.27 9.15
C ILE A 15 1.94 -6.33 9.05
N SER A 16 1.16 -6.28 7.98
CA SER A 16 0.14 -7.26 7.65
C SER A 16 0.54 -8.02 6.39
N THR A 17 0.35 -9.33 6.41
CA THR A 17 0.70 -10.23 5.31
C THR A 17 -0.57 -10.87 4.78
N GLY A 18 -0.78 -10.76 3.47
CA GLY A 18 -1.93 -11.37 2.80
C GLY A 18 -2.85 -10.35 2.14
N ASN A 19 -3.23 -10.66 0.89
CA ASN A 19 -3.90 -9.74 -0.02
C ASN A 19 -5.22 -9.17 0.54
N ALA A 20 -6.04 -9.99 1.21
CA ALA A 20 -7.33 -9.54 1.74
C ALA A 20 -7.16 -8.59 2.95
N GLU A 21 -6.23 -8.92 3.85
CA GLU A 21 -5.96 -8.12 5.06
C GLU A 21 -5.25 -6.82 4.70
N CYS A 22 -4.25 -6.87 3.82
CA CYS A 22 -3.56 -5.70 3.29
C CYS A 22 -4.54 -4.72 2.62
N LYS A 23 -5.49 -5.25 1.85
CA LYS A 23 -6.51 -4.42 1.20
C LYS A 23 -7.44 -3.76 2.21
N LYS A 24 -7.88 -4.50 3.23
CA LYS A 24 -8.73 -3.96 4.29
C LYS A 24 -8.00 -2.86 5.07
N ASN A 25 -6.78 -3.12 5.52
CA ASN A 25 -5.98 -2.18 6.31
C ASN A 25 -5.63 -0.92 5.51
N SER A 26 -5.32 -1.06 4.21
CA SER A 26 -5.09 0.10 3.35
C SER A 26 -6.34 0.94 3.13
N VAL A 27 -7.53 0.33 2.97
CA VAL A 27 -8.79 1.06 2.85
C VAL A 27 -9.15 1.77 4.15
N GLU A 28 -8.93 1.12 5.29
CA GLU A 28 -9.17 1.71 6.62
C GLU A 28 -8.24 2.91 6.85
N LEU A 29 -6.95 2.77 6.54
CA LEU A 29 -5.98 3.86 6.59
C LEU A 29 -6.36 5.02 5.65
N LEU A 30 -6.77 4.74 4.41
CA LEU A 30 -7.26 5.77 3.50
C LEU A 30 -8.47 6.49 4.07
N LYS A 31 -9.38 5.78 4.74
CA LYS A 31 -10.55 6.35 5.41
C LYS A 31 -10.14 7.23 6.59
N GLU A 32 -9.19 6.81 7.41
CA GLU A 32 -8.64 7.61 8.52
C GLU A 32 -7.96 8.89 8.02
N LEU A 33 -7.27 8.82 6.87
CA LEU A 33 -6.63 9.96 6.23
C LEU A 33 -7.60 10.83 5.39
N GLY A 34 -8.87 10.43 5.27
CA GLY A 34 -9.87 11.15 4.46
C GLY A 34 -9.65 11.06 2.95
N LEU A 35 -8.87 10.07 2.49
CA LEU A 35 -8.54 9.84 1.09
C LEU A 35 -9.55 8.91 0.39
N PRO A 36 -9.68 8.99 -0.95
CA PRO A 36 -10.53 8.09 -1.70
C PRO A 36 -10.08 6.63 -1.54
N MET A 37 -11.01 5.74 -1.17
CA MET A 37 -10.73 4.31 -0.91
C MET A 37 -10.21 3.52 -2.13
N GLY A 38 -10.32 4.10 -3.34
CA GLY A 38 -9.85 3.53 -4.59
C GLY A 38 -8.56 4.15 -5.14
N LEU A 39 -7.80 4.88 -4.31
CA LEU A 39 -6.60 5.58 -4.75
C LEU A 39 -5.49 4.63 -5.21
N PHE A 40 -5.37 3.46 -4.56
CA PHE A 40 -4.34 2.49 -4.86
C PHE A 40 -4.91 1.26 -5.58
N PRO A 41 -4.24 0.73 -6.62
CA PRO A 41 -4.56 -0.56 -7.20
C PRO A 41 -4.06 -1.68 -6.27
N LEU A 42 -4.91 -2.05 -5.30
CA LEU A 42 -4.62 -3.05 -4.28
C LEU A 42 -4.92 -4.47 -4.77
N GLU A 43 -4.13 -4.95 -5.74
CA GLU A 43 -4.15 -6.36 -6.16
C GLU A 43 -2.81 -7.04 -5.79
N ASN A 44 -2.83 -8.36 -5.55
CA ASN A 44 -1.64 -9.18 -5.31
C ASN A 44 -0.61 -8.60 -4.32
N ILE A 45 -1.07 -7.99 -3.23
CA ILE A 45 -0.20 -7.47 -2.18
C ILE A 45 0.27 -8.64 -1.31
N GLU A 46 1.59 -8.76 -1.19
CA GLU A 46 2.23 -9.74 -0.31
C GLU A 46 2.35 -9.16 1.10
N GLU A 47 2.81 -7.91 1.21
CA GLU A 47 3.04 -7.24 2.48
C GLU A 47 2.54 -5.79 2.43
N PHE A 48 1.83 -5.39 3.47
CA PHE A 48 1.50 -4.01 3.77
C PHE A 48 2.15 -3.63 5.09
N GLY A 49 2.93 -2.55 5.09
CA GLY A 49 3.53 -2.04 6.31
C GLY A 49 3.16 -0.58 6.52
N TYR A 50 2.74 -0.27 7.75
CA TYR A 50 2.48 1.09 8.18
C TYR A 50 3.22 1.42 9.46
N ASN A 51 4.15 2.37 9.37
CA ASN A 51 4.79 2.96 10.53
C ASN A 51 4.08 4.26 10.90
N LYS A 52 3.16 4.19 11.87
CA LYS A 52 2.45 5.36 12.43
C LYS A 52 3.40 6.43 12.97
N ASN A 53 4.52 6.00 13.56
CA ASN A 53 5.46 6.90 14.22
C ASN A 53 6.26 7.74 13.22
N ALA A 54 6.60 7.16 12.07
CA ALA A 54 7.30 7.84 10.98
C ALA A 54 6.36 8.44 9.91
N GLY A 55 5.07 8.07 9.94
CA GLY A 55 4.14 8.37 8.85
C GLY A 55 4.50 7.68 7.53
N PHE A 56 5.25 6.57 7.58
CA PHE A 56 5.76 5.89 6.40
C PHE A 56 4.94 4.63 6.11
N ILE A 57 4.46 4.51 4.88
CA ILE A 57 3.67 3.36 4.41
C ILE A 57 4.41 2.73 3.23
N TRP A 58 4.41 1.40 3.17
CA TRP A 58 4.89 0.69 1.99
C TRP A 58 3.98 -0.49 1.63
N PHE A 59 4.04 -0.85 0.35
CA PHE A 59 3.38 -2.01 -0.21
C PHE A 59 4.42 -2.86 -0.92
N VAL A 60 4.40 -4.17 -0.67
CA VAL A 60 5.14 -5.15 -1.45
C VAL A 60 4.12 -5.91 -2.28
N GLN A 61 4.21 -5.76 -3.60
CA GLN A 61 3.32 -6.43 -4.55
C GLN A 61 4.08 -7.53 -5.29
N LYS A 62 3.44 -8.68 -5.47
CA LYS A 62 4.06 -9.82 -6.18
C LYS A 62 4.26 -9.55 -7.67
N LYS A 63 3.36 -8.77 -8.25
CA LYS A 63 3.37 -8.37 -9.65
C LYS A 63 3.17 -6.88 -9.74
N LYS A 64 3.86 -6.25 -10.70
CA LYS A 64 3.57 -4.86 -11.06
C LYS A 64 2.12 -4.79 -11.52
N ILE A 65 1.35 -3.91 -10.90
CA ILE A 65 -0.01 -3.61 -11.31
C ILE A 65 0.01 -2.21 -11.89
N GLU A 66 -0.48 -2.12 -13.12
CA GLU A 66 -0.65 -0.86 -13.83
C GLU A 66 -2.16 -0.66 -13.99
N HIS A 67 -2.69 0.43 -13.44
CA HIS A 67 -4.08 0.79 -13.58
C HIS A 67 -4.24 1.70 -14.78
N THR A 68 -4.97 1.22 -15.79
CA THR A 68 -5.31 2.04 -16.95
C THR A 68 -6.67 2.71 -16.74
N PHE A 69 -6.65 4.03 -16.55
CA PHE A 69 -7.86 4.85 -16.57
C PHE A 69 -8.43 4.91 -17.99
N LYS A 70 -9.34 3.99 -18.31
CA LYS A 70 -9.93 3.82 -19.65
C LYS A 70 -10.52 5.11 -20.25
N LYS A 71 -11.08 5.98 -19.42
CA LYS A 71 -11.70 7.25 -19.87
C LYS A 71 -10.69 8.27 -20.39
N ILE A 72 -9.50 8.32 -19.80
CA ILE A 72 -8.44 9.28 -20.17
C ILE A 72 -7.25 8.62 -20.86
N LYS A 73 -7.31 7.29 -21.09
CA LYS A 73 -6.24 6.45 -21.65
C LYS A 73 -4.89 6.61 -20.95
N GLN A 74 -4.91 6.93 -19.66
CA GLN A 74 -3.71 7.11 -18.85
C GLN A 74 -3.42 5.84 -18.07
N VAL A 75 -2.16 5.39 -18.11
CA VAL A 75 -1.66 4.25 -17.34
C VAL A 75 -0.92 4.80 -16.14
N VAL A 76 -1.24 4.29 -14.94
CA VAL A 76 -0.65 4.73 -13.66
C VAL A 76 -0.24 3.52 -12.84
#